data_AF-A0A4Y8I5C3-F1
#
_entry.id   AF-A0A4Y8I5C3-F1
#
_cell.length_a   1.000
_cell.length_b   1.000
_cell.length_c   1.000
_cell.angle_alpha   90.00
_cell.angle_beta   90.00
_cell.angle_gamma   90.00
#
_symmetry.space_group_name_H-M   'P 1'
#
loop_
_entity.id
_entity.type
_entity.pdbx_description
1 polymer ?
#
loop_
_entity_poly.entity_id
_entity_poly.type
_entity_poly.pdbx_seq_one_letter_code
_entity_poly.pdbx_strand_id
1 'polypeptide(L)'
;MAEIKAIIFDQDGVIIDTERDGHRVAFNKTFKEFGFDFQWDVNYYHELLQVAGGKERMRHHLHTKGFGREVKPEEEDGLIKALHKRKTEIFIELIKEGALPLRPGIKRIMEEATSKL
;
A
#
# COMPACT_ATOMS: atom_id res chain seq x y z
N MET A 1 -4.33 -16.93 -37.47
CA MET A 1 -3.78 -16.29 -36.26
C MET A 1 -4.13 -17.15 -35.06
N ALA A 2 -3.26 -17.23 -34.06
CA ALA A 2 -3.57 -17.95 -32.84
C ALA A 2 -4.70 -17.24 -32.07
N GLU A 3 -5.64 -18.01 -31.53
CA GLU A 3 -6.77 -17.51 -30.75
C GLU A 3 -6.39 -17.42 -29.27
N ILE A 4 -6.69 -16.29 -28.61
CA ILE A 4 -6.45 -16.14 -27.17
C ILE A 4 -7.49 -16.97 -26.42
N LYS A 5 -7.04 -17.98 -25.68
CA LYS A 5 -7.91 -18.89 -24.91
C LYS A 5 -8.09 -18.48 -23.45
N ALA A 6 -7.18 -17.69 -22.90
CA ALA A 6 -7.22 -17.22 -21.52
C ALA A 6 -6.43 -15.92 -21.34
N ILE A 7 -6.82 -15.14 -20.33
CA ILE A 7 -6.06 -14.00 -19.81
C ILE A 7 -5.89 -14.22 -18.31
N ILE A 8 -4.64 -14.20 -17.84
CA ILE A 8 -4.31 -14.33 -16.42
C ILE A 8 -3.88 -12.95 -15.94
N PHE A 9 -4.60 -12.39 -14.98
CA PHE A 9 -4.27 -11.10 -14.38
C PHE A 9 -3.54 -11.32 -13.07
N ASP A 10 -2.42 -10.63 -12.89
CA ASP A 10 -1.92 -10.33 -11.55
C ASP A 10 -2.84 -9.29 -10.89
N GLN A 11 -2.83 -9.23 -9.56
CA GLN A 11 -3.73 -8.37 -8.80
C GLN A 11 -3.03 -7.04 -8.47
N ASP A 12 -1.87 -7.12 -7.82
CA ASP A 12 -1.12 -5.98 -7.30
C ASP A 12 -0.31 -5.31 -8.40
N GLY A 13 -0.53 -4.00 -8.59
CA GLY A 13 0.13 -3.25 -9.65
C GLY A 13 -0.36 -3.58 -11.07
N VAL A 14 -1.35 -4.47 -11.24
CA VAL A 14 -1.98 -4.78 -12.55
C VAL A 14 -3.47 -4.45 -12.56
N ILE A 15 -4.27 -5.03 -11.67
CA ILE A 15 -5.70 -4.66 -11.58
C ILE A 15 -5.83 -3.33 -10.82
N ILE A 16 -5.06 -3.16 -9.75
CA ILE A 16 -5.08 -1.98 -8.86
C ILE A 16 -3.65 -1.60 -8.53
N ASP A 17 -3.33 -0.31 -8.47
CA ASP A 17 -2.05 0.18 -7.94
C ASP A 17 -2.02 0.11 -6.39
N THR A 18 -2.10 -1.11 -5.84
CA THR A 18 -2.28 -1.38 -4.40
C THR A 18 -1.19 -0.82 -3.51
N GLU A 19 0.06 -0.80 -3.96
CA GLU A 19 1.16 -0.18 -3.21
C GLU A 19 1.02 1.35 -3.17
N ARG A 20 0.82 1.99 -4.33
CA ARG A 20 0.78 3.45 -4.47
C ARG A 20 -0.48 4.06 -3.86
N ASP A 21 -1.65 3.48 -4.13
CA ASP A 21 -2.95 4.08 -3.80
C ASP A 21 -3.63 3.38 -2.62
N GLY A 22 -3.17 2.18 -2.24
CA GLY A 22 -3.64 1.45 -1.06
C GLY A 22 -2.70 1.54 0.12
N HIS A 23 -1.63 0.74 0.14
CA HIS A 23 -0.73 0.60 1.28
C HIS A 23 -0.10 1.92 1.71
N ARG A 24 0.42 2.73 0.79
CA ARG A 24 0.97 4.06 1.10
C ARG A 24 -0.06 4.97 1.76
N VAL A 25 -1.29 4.99 1.24
CA VAL A 25 -2.39 5.78 1.81
C VAL A 25 -2.74 5.28 3.22
N ALA A 26 -2.78 3.97 3.43
CA ALA A 26 -3.04 3.38 4.74
C ALA A 26 -1.93 3.70 5.76
N PHE A 27 -0.65 3.69 5.35
CA PHE A 27 0.45 4.15 6.18
C PHE A 27 0.27 5.61 6.59
N ASN A 28 0.04 6.52 5.64
CA ASN A 28 -0.11 7.95 5.91
C ASN A 28 -1.32 8.26 6.82
N LYS A 29 -2.45 7.59 6.60
CA LYS A 29 -3.61 7.70 7.50
C LYS A 29 -3.25 7.24 8.91
N THR A 30 -2.54 6.13 9.05
CA THR A 30 -2.09 5.62 10.36
C THR A 30 -1.14 6.60 11.06
N PHE A 31 -0.15 7.14 10.35
CA PHE A 31 0.79 8.11 10.92
C PHE A 31 0.06 9.34 11.46
N LYS A 32 -0.90 9.85 10.67
CA LYS A 32 -1.76 10.98 11.08
C LYS A 32 -2.60 10.64 12.31
N GLU A 33 -3.23 9.46 12.38
CA GLU A 33 -4.00 9.01 13.55
C GLU A 33 -3.15 8.92 14.82
N PHE A 34 -1.87 8.56 14.69
CA PHE A 34 -0.92 8.46 15.81
C PHE A 34 -0.20 9.78 16.15
N GLY A 35 -0.57 10.87 15.45
CA GLY A 35 -0.08 12.22 15.71
C GLY A 35 1.30 12.52 15.12
N PHE A 36 1.74 11.80 14.09
CA PHE A 36 2.97 12.10 13.37
C PHE A 36 2.71 13.08 12.22
N ASP A 37 3.57 14.10 12.10
CA ASP A 37 3.43 15.20 11.11
C ASP A 37 4.27 14.97 9.85
N PHE A 38 4.34 13.71 9.40
CA PHE A 38 5.00 13.36 8.15
C PHE A 38 4.09 12.47 7.31
N GLN A 39 4.39 12.42 6.02
CA GLN A 39 3.75 11.52 5.07
C GLN A 39 4.79 10.97 4.11
N TRP A 40 4.54 9.76 3.65
CA TRP A 40 5.27 9.17 2.53
C TRP A 40 4.57 9.55 1.23
N ASP A 41 5.20 10.45 0.47
CA ASP A 41 4.80 10.72 -0.91
C ASP A 41 5.09 9.50 -1.82
N VAL A 42 4.67 9.59 -3.08
CA VAL A 42 4.80 8.47 -4.02
C VAL A 42 6.27 8.10 -4.29
N ASN A 43 7.15 9.09 -4.41
CA ASN A 43 8.56 8.88 -4.76
C ASN A 43 9.31 8.25 -3.58
N TYR A 44 9.12 8.80 -2.38
CA TYR A 44 9.75 8.25 -1.19
C TYR A 44 9.20 6.87 -0.84
N TYR A 45 7.89 6.63 -1.03
CA TYR A 45 7.35 5.30 -0.83
C TYR A 45 7.93 4.29 -1.84
N HIS A 46 8.17 4.69 -3.08
CA HIS A 46 8.84 3.84 -4.08
C HIS A 46 10.25 3.45 -3.64
N GLU A 47 11.02 4.35 -3.04
CA GLU A 47 12.32 4.03 -2.43
C GLU A 47 12.15 3.02 -1.27
N LEU A 48 11.15 3.24 -0.41
CA LEU A 48 10.86 2.33 0.71
C LEU A 48 10.42 0.93 0.26
N LEU A 49 9.91 0.74 -0.96
CA LEU A 49 9.57 -0.59 -1.48
C LEU A 49 10.79 -1.53 -1.58
N GLN A 50 12.02 -0.98 -1.61
CA GLN A 50 13.27 -1.76 -1.56
C GLN A 50 13.51 -2.40 -0.18
N VAL A 51 12.83 -1.91 0.87
CA VAL A 51 12.82 -2.53 2.19
C VAL A 51 11.64 -3.50 2.25
N ALA A 52 11.94 -4.79 2.44
CA ALA A 52 10.92 -5.82 2.48
C ALA A 52 10.11 -5.75 3.79
N GLY A 53 8.79 -5.70 3.68
CA GLY A 53 7.88 -5.76 4.83
C GLY A 53 7.48 -4.39 5.40
N GLY A 54 6.20 -4.27 5.80
CA GLY A 54 5.65 -3.00 6.26
C GLY A 54 6.22 -2.51 7.59
N LYS A 55 6.54 -3.43 8.51
CA LYS A 55 7.17 -3.08 9.80
C LYS A 55 8.60 -2.61 9.59
N GLU A 56 9.32 -3.32 8.73
CA GLU A 56 10.72 -3.06 8.40
C GLU A 56 10.87 -1.72 7.67
N ARG A 57 9.93 -1.36 6.79
CA ARG A 57 9.85 0.00 6.19
C ARG A 57 9.69 1.09 7.23
N MET A 58 8.81 0.90 8.21
CA MET A 58 8.62 1.87 9.28
C MET A 58 9.86 2.00 10.17
N ARG A 59 10.52 0.87 10.51
CA ARG A 59 11.80 0.89 11.24
C ARG A 59 12.87 1.59 10.43
N HIS A 60 12.99 1.28 9.15
CA HIS A 60 13.94 1.96 8.27
C HIS A 60 13.70 3.47 8.23
N HIS A 61 12.44 3.91 8.11
CA HIS A 61 12.11 5.34 8.18
C HIS A 61 12.48 5.95 9.54
N LEU A 62 12.13 5.30 10.65
CA LEU A 62 12.47 5.73 12.00
C LEU A 62 13.97 5.94 12.17
N HIS A 63 14.79 5.00 11.70
CA HIS A 63 16.26 5.03 11.87
C HIS A 63 16.99 5.92 10.86
N THR A 64 16.34 6.36 9.77
CA THR A 64 16.99 7.16 8.71
C THR A 64 16.49 8.61 8.65
N LYS A 65 15.17 8.82 8.70
CA LYS A 65 14.55 10.15 8.63
C LYS A 65 13.90 10.57 9.95
N GLY A 66 13.64 9.62 10.86
CA GLY A 66 12.99 9.88 12.14
C GLY A 66 11.48 10.12 12.01
N PHE A 67 10.78 10.01 13.13
CA PHE A 67 9.32 10.25 13.21
C PHE A 67 8.98 11.69 13.65
N GLY A 68 9.96 12.60 13.68
CA GLY A 68 9.78 13.97 14.17
C GLY A 68 9.68 14.11 15.69
N ARG A 69 9.74 13.00 16.43
CA ARG A 69 9.90 12.96 17.89
C ARG A 69 10.80 11.79 18.29
N GLU A 70 11.37 11.87 19.49
CA GLU A 70 12.15 10.77 20.06
C GLU A 70 11.25 9.55 20.31
N VAL A 71 11.72 8.39 19.87
CA VAL A 71 11.12 7.08 20.17
C VAL A 71 12.20 6.29 20.89
N LYS A 72 11.94 5.91 22.14
CA LYS A 72 12.93 5.16 22.92
C LYS A 72 13.08 3.73 22.37
N PRO A 73 14.28 3.13 22.40
CA PRO A 73 14.48 1.77 21.89
C PRO A 73 13.54 0.73 22.50
N GLU A 74 13.19 0.86 23.78
CA GLU A 74 12.25 -0.02 24.48
C GLU A 74 10.79 0.13 24.03
N GLU A 75 10.42 1.26 23.42
CA GLU A 75 9.07 1.55 22.92
C GLU A 75 8.92 1.21 21.42
N GLU A 76 10.03 1.12 20.68
CA GLU A 76 10.04 0.98 19.22
C GLU A 76 9.21 -0.22 18.74
N ASP A 77 9.48 -1.42 19.26
CA ASP A 77 8.82 -2.63 18.77
C ASP A 77 7.30 -2.60 19.03
N GLY A 78 6.90 -2.07 20.19
CA GLY A 78 5.48 -1.87 20.54
C GLY A 78 4.79 -0.89 19.60
N LEU A 79 5.44 0.25 19.34
CA LEU A 79 4.93 1.28 18.42
C LEU A 79 4.80 0.74 16.99
N ILE A 80 5.84 0.09 16.46
CA ILE A 80 5.86 -0.46 15.09
C ILE A 80 4.77 -1.53 14.92
N LYS A 81 4.57 -2.39 15.92
CA LYS A 81 3.47 -3.38 15.91
C LYS A 81 2.10 -2.70 15.89
N ALA A 82 1.88 -1.69 16.72
CA ALA A 82 0.62 -0.95 16.78
C ALA A 82 0.31 -0.24 15.45
N LEU A 83 1.30 0.47 14.89
CA LEU A 83 1.18 1.13 13.60
C LEU A 83 0.87 0.12 12.48
N HIS A 84 1.58 -1.00 12.43
CA HIS A 84 1.37 -1.99 11.38
C HIS A 84 -0.03 -2.63 11.46
N LYS A 85 -0.50 -2.90 12.69
CA LYS A 85 -1.85 -3.42 12.92
C LYS A 85 -2.90 -2.43 12.41
N ARG A 86 -2.84 -1.17 12.84
CA ARG A 86 -3.81 -0.15 12.42
C ARG A 86 -3.75 0.12 10.92
N LYS A 87 -2.55 0.17 10.32
CA LYS A 87 -2.37 0.28 8.86
C LYS A 87 -3.05 -0.86 8.12
N THR A 88 -3.00 -2.08 8.66
CA THR A 88 -3.64 -3.25 8.04
C THR A 88 -5.16 -3.12 8.07
N GLU A 89 -5.73 -2.67 9.19
CA GLU A 89 -7.16 -2.39 9.33
C GLU A 89 -7.63 -1.33 8.33
N ILE A 90 -6.92 -0.19 8.24
CA ILE A 90 -7.23 0.89 7.30
C ILE A 90 -7.14 0.41 5.84
N PHE A 91 -6.16 -0.42 5.50
CA PHE A 91 -6.07 -0.97 4.15
C PHE A 91 -7.28 -1.84 3.79
N ILE A 92 -7.76 -2.66 4.74
CA ILE A 92 -8.97 -3.48 4.56
C ILE A 92 -10.21 -2.59 4.42
N GLU A 93 -10.30 -1.50 5.20
CA GLU A 93 -11.37 -0.49 5.08
C GLU A 93 -11.39 0.14 3.68
N LEU A 94 -10.24 0.58 3.16
CA LEU A 94 -10.12 1.16 1.81
C LEU A 94 -10.62 0.20 0.71
N ILE A 95 -10.33 -1.10 0.83
CA ILE A 95 -10.84 -2.11 -0.11
C ILE A 95 -12.36 -2.23 0.00
N LYS A 96 -12.90 -2.36 1.21
CA LYS A 96 -14.34 -2.53 1.45
C LYS A 96 -15.17 -1.33 0.98
N GLU A 97 -14.61 -0.14 1.09
CA GLU A 97 -15.24 1.11 0.64
C GLU A 97 -15.14 1.32 -0.88
N GLY A 98 -14.43 0.45 -1.61
CA GLY A 98 -14.20 0.63 -3.05
C GLY A 98 -13.33 1.83 -3.38
N ALA A 99 -12.49 2.27 -2.44
CA ALA A 99 -11.66 3.47 -2.58
C ALA A 99 -10.45 3.29 -3.53
N LEU A 100 -10.20 2.06 -3.98
CA LEU A 100 -9.09 1.71 -4.88
C LEU A 100 -9.60 1.49 -6.31
N PRO A 101 -9.38 2.44 -7.23
CA PRO A 101 -9.86 2.31 -8.60
C PRO A 101 -9.08 1.25 -9.38
N LEU A 102 -9.74 0.66 -10.38
CA LEU A 102 -9.06 -0.19 -11.37
C LEU A 102 -8.06 0.64 -12.17
N ARG A 103 -6.92 0.03 -12.54
CA ARG A 103 -5.97 0.65 -13.48
C ARG A 103 -6.66 0.91 -14.83
N PRO A 104 -6.31 2.01 -15.52
CA PRO A 104 -6.91 2.33 -16.81
C PRO A 104 -6.86 1.16 -17.79
N GLY A 105 -7.99 0.85 -18.42
CA GLY A 105 -8.11 -0.22 -19.41
C GLY A 105 -8.39 -1.62 -18.85
N ILE A 106 -8.21 -1.88 -17.55
CA ILE A 106 -8.47 -3.22 -16.97
C ILE A 106 -9.94 -3.61 -17.13
N LYS A 107 -10.86 -2.71 -16.79
CA LYS A 107 -12.30 -2.94 -16.97
C LYS A 107 -12.64 -3.27 -18.43
N ARG A 108 -12.14 -2.47 -19.37
CA ARG A 108 -12.33 -2.69 -20.82
C ARG A 108 -11.81 -4.06 -21.25
N ILE A 109 -10.61 -4.46 -20.83
CA ILE A 109 -10.03 -5.76 -21.20
C ILE A 109 -10.88 -6.91 -20.64
N MET A 110 -11.34 -6.82 -19.40
CA MET A 110 -12.21 -7.83 -18.79
C MET A 110 -13.55 -7.94 -19.53
N GLU A 111 -14.15 -6.81 -19.93
CA GLU A 111 -15.38 -6.77 -20.72
C GLU A 111 -15.17 -7.37 -22.12
N GLU A 112 -14.11 -7.01 -22.84
CA GLU A 112 -13.81 -7.54 -24.18
C GLU A 112 -13.46 -9.04 -24.16
N ALA A 113 -12.84 -9.52 -23.09
CA ALA A 113 -12.51 -10.92 -22.92
C ALA A 113 -13.75 -11.78 -22.64
N THR A 114 -14.74 -11.21 -21.93
CA THR A 114 -16.00 -11.90 -21.59
C THR A 114 -17.07 -11.77 -22.66
N SER A 115 -17.05 -10.72 -23.48
CA SER A 115 -18.00 -10.53 -24.59
C SER A 115 -17.73 -11.43 -25.81
N LYS A 116 -16.61 -12.17 -25.80
CA LYS A 116 -16.22 -13.11 -26.87
C LYS A 116 -16.47 -14.58 -26.50
N LEU A 117 -17.09 -14.82 -25.34
CA LEU A 117 -17.66 -16.10 -24.92
C LEU A 117 -19.17 -16.09 -25.16
#